data_AF-A0A924BYP8-F1
#
_entry.id   AF-A0A924BYP8-F1
#
_cell.length_a   1.000
_cell.length_b   1.000
_cell.length_c   1.000
_cell.angle_alpha   90.00
_cell.angle_beta   90.00
_cell.angle_gamma   90.00
#
_symmetry.space_group_name_H-M   'P 1'
#
loop_
_entity.id
_entity.type
_entity.pdbx_description
1 polymer ?
#
loop_
_entity_poly.entity_id
_entity_poly.type
_entity_poly.pdbx_seq_one_letter_code
_entity_poly.pdbx_strand_id
1 'polypeptide(L)' 'MIDEAEDQVLLRQGALNESIILVGKNKAIKYDCLGRPSSTITSLVFSHDNKFERIVCISRIGRMRVLPGKIEYK' A
#
# COMPACT_ATOMS: atom_id res chain seq x y z
N MET A 1 24.12 1.44 -17.52
CA MET A 1 22.66 1.62 -17.31
C MET A 1 22.03 0.34 -17.82
N ILE A 2 21.59 -0.53 -16.90
CA ILE A 2 20.88 -1.77 -17.26
C ILE A 2 19.41 -1.44 -17.07
N ASP A 3 18.62 -1.56 -18.13
CA ASP A 3 17.16 -1.46 -18.09
C ASP A 3 16.63 -2.67 -17.28
N GLU A 4 16.20 -2.42 -16.04
CA GLU A 4 15.70 -3.46 -15.09
C GLU A 4 14.30 -4.00 -15.44
N ALA A 5 13.89 -3.96 -16.71
CA ALA A 5 12.50 -4.17 -17.11
C ALA A 5 12.19 -5.52 -17.77
N GLU A 6 13.18 -6.31 -18.21
CA GLU A 6 12.88 -7.42 -19.14
C GLU A 6 12.38 -8.73 -18.52
N ASP A 7 12.55 -8.99 -17.21
CA ASP A 7 12.19 -10.31 -16.61
C ASP A 7 11.37 -10.24 -15.31
N GLN A 8 10.50 -9.23 -15.14
CA GLN A 8 9.64 -9.18 -13.95
C GLN A 8 8.38 -10.03 -14.12
N VAL A 9 8.42 -11.27 -13.60
CA VAL A 9 7.24 -12.14 -13.53
C VAL A 9 6.31 -11.69 -12.42
N LEU A 10 5.03 -11.50 -12.74
CA LEU A 10 3.98 -11.23 -11.76
C LEU A 10 3.74 -12.48 -10.90
N LEU A 11 4.24 -12.47 -9.66
CA LEU A 11 4.13 -13.63 -8.76
C LEU A 11 2.71 -13.81 -8.19
N ARG A 12 2.00 -12.71 -7.92
CA ARG A 12 0.64 -12.72 -7.34
C ARG A 12 -0.12 -11.47 -7.78
N GLN A 13 -1.41 -11.64 -8.08
CA GLN A 13 -2.32 -10.55 -8.37
C GLN A 13 -3.57 -10.66 -7.50
N GLY A 14 -3.97 -9.55 -6.89
CA GLY A 14 -5.28 -9.36 -6.30
C GLY A 14 -5.98 -8.21 -7.00
N ALA A 15 -7.27 -8.35 -7.27
CA ALA A 15 -8.11 -7.28 -7.78
C ALA A 15 -8.93 -6.69 -6.63
N LEU A 16 -8.99 -5.37 -6.54
CA LEU A 16 -9.95 -4.68 -5.67
C LEU A 16 -11.27 -4.56 -6.43
N ASN A 17 -12.39 -4.63 -5.72
CA ASN A 17 -13.69 -4.36 -6.32
C ASN A 17 -13.84 -2.86 -6.65
N GLU A 18 -14.80 -2.52 -7.51
CA GLU A 18 -15.04 -1.14 -7.95
C GLU A 18 -15.49 -0.21 -6.81
N SER A 19 -16.06 -0.77 -5.74
CA SER A 19 -16.47 -0.05 -4.53
C SER A 19 -15.28 0.34 -3.63
N ILE A 20 -14.09 -0.23 -3.82
CA ILE A 20 -12.91 0.13 -3.03
C ILE A 20 -12.16 1.30 -3.68
N ILE A 21 -11.98 2.37 -2.91
CA ILE A 21 -11.13 3.51 -3.27
C ILE A 21 -9.84 3.42 -2.48
N LEU A 22 -8.70 3.56 -3.18
CA LEU A 22 -7.36 3.57 -2.59
C LEU A 22 -6.71 4.94 -2.77
N VAL A 23 -6.36 5.58 -1.66
CA VAL A 23 -5.59 6.84 -1.63
C VAL A 23 -4.23 6.57 -0.99
N GLY A 24 -3.17 6.94 -1.69
CA GLY A 24 -1.80 6.79 -1.20
C GLY A 24 -0.82 7.60 -2.05
N LYS A 25 0.22 8.14 -1.39
CA LYS A 25 1.28 8.91 -2.08
C LYS A 25 2.14 8.01 -2.97
N ASN A 26 2.45 6.81 -2.50
CA ASN A 26 3.25 5.82 -3.21
C ASN A 26 2.35 4.65 -3.59
N LYS A 27 2.20 4.40 -4.89
CA LYS A 27 1.40 3.28 -5.44
C LYS A 27 2.21 2.00 -5.66
N ALA A 28 3.54 2.09 -5.53
CA ALA A 28 4.46 0.97 -5.64
C ALA A 28 5.45 1.02 -4.47
N ILE A 29 5.74 -0.15 -3.90
CA ILE A 29 6.69 -0.31 -2.80
C ILE A 29 7.65 -1.44 -3.20
N LYS A 30 8.93 -1.13 -3.29
CA LYS A 30 9.98 -2.13 -3.47
C LYS A 30 10.51 -2.54 -2.11
N TYR A 31 10.74 -3.84 -1.90
CA TYR A 31 11.33 -4.38 -0.68
C TYR A 31 12.74 -4.89 -0.97
N ASP A 32 13.66 -4.68 -0.03
CA ASP A 32 14.98 -5.30 -0.07
C ASP A 32 14.97 -6.74 0.49
N CYS A 33 16.13 -7.41 0.45
CA CYS A 33 16.29 -8.78 0.96
C CYS A 33 16.07 -8.93 2.47
N LEU A 34 16.02 -7.83 3.23
CA LEU A 34 15.72 -7.81 4.66
C LEU A 34 14.27 -7.42 4.94
N GLY A 35 13.44 -7.27 3.90
CA GLY A 35 12.03 -6.90 4.01
C GLY A 35 11.80 -5.43 4.33
N ARG A 36 12.79 -4.55 4.13
CA ARG A 36 12.64 -3.10 4.36
C ARG A 36 12.11 -2.42 3.08
N PRO A 37 11.12 -1.51 3.18
CA PRO A 37 10.58 -0.81 2.02
C PRO A 37 11.54 0.30 1.55
N SER A 38 11.56 0.54 0.23
CA SER A 38 12.37 1.59 -0.41
C SER A 38 11.96 3.02 -0.05
N SER A 39 10.79 3.22 0.58
CA SER A 39 10.29 4.53 0.99
C SER A 39 9.93 4.55 2.48
N THR A 40 10.10 5.72 3.09
CA THR A 40 9.76 5.97 4.49
C THR A 40 8.24 6.08 4.66
N ILE A 41 7.70 5.32 5.61
CA ILE A 41 6.31 5.32 6.10
C ILE A 41 5.28 5.60 5.00
N THR A 42 4.83 4.54 4.34
CA THR A 42 3.67 4.64 3.45
C THR A 42 2.41 4.35 4.25
N SER A 43 1.47 5.30 4.22
CA SER A 43 0.08 5.09 4.64
C SER A 43 -0.78 4.94 3.39
N LEU A 44 -1.51 3.84 3.30
CA LEU A 44 -2.50 3.59 2.27
C LEU A 44 -3.88 3.64 2.92
N VAL A 45 -4.75 4.51 2.44
CA VAL A 45 -6.13 4.62 2.92
C VAL A 45 -7.04 3.90 1.95
N PHE A 46 -7.73 2.89 2.45
CA PHE A 46 -8.75 2.14 1.74
C PHE A 46 -10.12 2.57 2.27
N SER A 47 -11.05 2.89 1.39
CA SER A 47 -12.46 3.14 1.74
C SER A 47 -13.37 2.33 0.84
N HIS A 48 -14.56 1.98 1.34
CA HIS A 48 -15.61 1.30 0.59
C HIS A 48 -16.75 2.29 0.34
N ASP A 49 -17.00 2.68 -0.91
CA ASP A 49 -17.97 3.72 -1.29
C ASP A 49 -17.79 5.03 -0.48
N ASN A 50 -16.55 5.46 -0.25
CA ASN A 50 -16.19 6.58 0.63
C ASN A 50 -16.64 6.43 2.09
N LYS A 51 -16.96 5.21 2.53
CA LYS A 51 -17.32 4.85 3.90
C LYS A 51 -16.32 3.83 4.46
N PHE A 52 -16.30 3.69 5.78
CA PHE A 52 -15.53 2.66 6.49
C PHE A 52 -14.03 2.64 6.14
N GLU A 53 -13.33 3.73 6.46
CA GLU A 53 -11.91 3.81 6.16
C GLU A 53 -11.06 2.80 6.96
N ARG A 54 -10.04 2.27 6.29
CA ARG A 54 -8.97 1.46 6.86
C ARG A 54 -7.64 2.02 6.39
N ILE A 55 -6.72 2.20 7.32
CA ILE A 55 -5.38 2.72 7.03
C ILE A 55 -4.38 1.59 7.17
N VAL A 56 -3.66 1.28 6.10
CA VAL A 56 -2.54 0.35 6.12
C VAL A 56 -1.26 1.16 6.28
N CYS A 57 -0.58 0.97 7.41
CA CYS A 57 0.69 1.62 7.73
C CYS A 57 1.84 0.63 7.55
N ILE A 58 2.88 1.04 6.83
CA ILE A 58 4.08 0.23 6.60
C ILE A 58 5.28 0.95 7.21
N SER A 59 5.88 0.35 8.23
CA SER A 59 7.03 0.92 8.93
C SER A 59 8.32 0.81 8.11
N ARG A 60 9.36 1.56 8.50
CA ARG A 60 10.69 1.53 7.86
C ARG A 60 11.39 0.16 7.94
N ILE A 61 10.95 -0.71 8.84
CA ILE A 61 11.46 -2.08 9.01
C ILE A 61 10.56 -3.13 8.34
N GLY A 62 9.61 -2.71 7.50
CA GLY A 62 8.73 -3.64 6.77
C GLY A 62 7.50 -4.12 7.51
N ARG A 63 7.36 -3.84 8.82
CA ARG A 63 6.17 -4.23 9.57
C ARG A 63 4.93 -3.49 9.07
N MET A 64 3.90 -4.25 8.74
CA MET A 64 2.59 -3.75 8.31
C MET A 64 1.60 -3.78 9.48
N ARG A 65 0.73 -2.77 9.57
CA ARG A 65 -0.40 -2.73 10.50
C ARG A 65 -1.63 -2.17 9.79
N VAL A 66 -2.79 -2.70 10.12
CA VAL A 66 -4.09 -2.17 9.69
C VAL A 66 -4.72 -1.43 10.87
N LEU A 67 -5.05 -0.17 10.66
CA LEU A 67 -5.68 0.70 11.64
C LEU A 67 -7.07 1.11 11.16
N PRO A 68 -8.02 1.37 12.07
CA PRO A 68 -9.24 2.09 11.70
C PRO A 68 -8.88 3.46 11.12
N GLY A 69 -9.50 3.82 9.99
CA GLY A 69 -9.50 5.21 9.54
C GLY A 69 -10.40 6.05 10.45
N LYS A 70 -10.08 7.32 10.61
CA LYS A 70 -10.87 8.21 11.48
C LYS A 70 -12.27 8.38 10.87
N ILE A 71 -13.30 8.20 11.69
CA ILE A 71 -14.58 8.88 11.50
C ILE A 71 -14.40 10.26 12.14
N GLU A 72 -13.98 11.28 11.39
CA GLU A 72 -14.10 12.65 11.87
C GLU A 72 -15.55 13.10 11.65
N TYR A 73 -16.38 13.03 12.70
CA TYR A 73 -17.57 13.88 12.77
C TYR A 73 -17.07 15.32 12.99
N LYS A 74 -17.20 16.15 11.96
CA LYS A 74 -17.25 17.60 12.08
C LYS A 74 -18.33 18.13 11.17
#